data_AF-E9UXG6-F1
#
_entry.id   AF-E9UXG6-F1
#
_cell.length_a   1.000
_cell.length_b   1.000
_cell.length_c   1.000
_cell.angle_alpha   90.00
_cell.angle_beta   90.00
_cell.angle_gamma   90.00
#
_symmetry.space_group_name_H-M   'P 1'
#
loop_
_entity.id
_entity.type
_entity.pdbx_description
1 polymer ?
#
loop_
_entity_poly.entity_id
_entity_poly.type
_entity_poly.pdbx_seq_one_letter_code
_entity_poly.pdbx_strand_id
1 'polypeptide(L)'
;MRELYAFAGRRRIGTFRQTGEQIDFTYAESAGPTPISLSLPRTGPALSPGAARAWLDNLLPAHEDVRRRWARERGLPDTEPMTLLASYGDDLAGAVSLSADPDLPWRRAPHPVEAPLPEIATRLAALRNQPTSWLDQRARPRFSLGGHQGKFALRRASGKWFWPTYEHPSTHILRPTTPEEATVRVADLASARSAGIPATRTELVSFGAQPALVAERWDRLGGRRIHAETLRQALGLRPDEEPDPGGVRELFLRLGLSREPVDDIDRVAFLLAGDRVAVAPRR
;
A
#
# COMPACT_ATOMS: atom_id res chain seq x y z
N MET A 1 -7.07 -24.14 9.88
CA MET A 1 -7.34 -22.74 10.22
C MET A 1 -6.04 -21.98 10.15
N ARG A 2 -5.98 -20.86 9.41
CA ARG A 2 -4.79 -20.00 9.29
C ARG A 2 -5.07 -18.67 9.98
N GLU A 3 -4.07 -18.10 10.66
CA GLU A 3 -4.17 -16.79 11.32
C GLU A 3 -3.12 -15.83 10.73
N LEU A 4 -3.48 -14.55 10.65
CA LEU A 4 -2.59 -13.47 10.27
C LEU A 4 -2.85 -12.26 11.18
N TYR A 5 -1.82 -11.83 11.91
CA TYR A 5 -1.92 -10.79 12.91
C TYR A 5 -1.61 -9.42 12.30
N ALA A 6 -2.47 -8.45 12.59
CA ALA A 6 -2.35 -7.08 12.12
C ALA A 6 -1.78 -6.17 13.21
N PHE A 7 -0.81 -5.34 12.83
CA PHE A 7 -0.13 -4.42 13.73
C PHE A 7 -0.08 -3.00 13.16
N ALA A 8 -0.19 -1.99 14.03
CA ALA A 8 0.13 -0.60 13.70
C ALA A 8 1.28 -0.14 14.60
N GLY A 9 2.48 -0.06 14.02
CA GLY A 9 3.71 -0.05 14.82
C GLY A 9 3.70 -1.24 15.79
N ARG A 10 4.07 -1.02 17.06
CA ARG A 10 4.16 -2.10 18.06
C ARG A 10 2.82 -2.58 18.63
N ARG A 11 1.70 -2.05 18.15
CA ARG A 11 0.39 -2.35 18.71
C ARG A 11 -0.31 -3.41 17.88
N ARG A 12 -0.74 -4.50 18.50
CA ARG A 12 -1.65 -5.46 17.85
C ARG A 12 -3.02 -4.81 17.67
N ILE A 13 -3.49 -4.78 16.42
CA ILE A 13 -4.79 -4.23 16.02
C ILE A 13 -5.84 -5.34 15.98
N GLY A 14 -5.46 -6.53 15.55
CA GLY A 14 -6.39 -7.65 15.47
C GLY A 14 -5.81 -8.84 14.72
N THR A 15 -6.68 -9.77 14.38
CA THR A 15 -6.33 -11.04 13.73
C THR A 15 -7.30 -11.32 12.59
N PHE A 16 -6.75 -11.61 11.41
CA PHE A 16 -7.48 -12.26 10.33
C PHE A 16 -7.48 -13.77 10.56
N ARG A 17 -8.64 -14.41 10.43
CA ARG A 17 -8.79 -15.87 10.53
C ARG A 17 -9.42 -16.42 9.28
N GLN A 18 -8.81 -17.46 8.72
CA GLN A 18 -9.34 -18.17 7.56
C GLN A 18 -9.83 -19.57 7.92
N THR A 19 -11.09 -19.82 7.56
CA THR A 19 -11.78 -21.10 7.66
C THR A 19 -12.39 -21.43 6.30
N GLY A 20 -11.77 -22.35 5.56
CA GLY A 20 -12.10 -22.55 4.15
C GLY A 20 -11.79 -21.30 3.32
N GLU A 21 -12.77 -20.81 2.57
CA GLU A 21 -12.66 -19.60 1.75
C GLU A 21 -12.96 -18.31 2.54
N GLN A 22 -13.69 -18.44 3.65
CA GLN A 22 -14.09 -17.32 4.50
C GLN A 22 -12.90 -16.78 5.27
N ILE A 23 -12.76 -15.46 5.25
CA ILE A 23 -11.80 -14.71 6.06
C ILE A 23 -12.57 -13.71 6.89
N ASP A 24 -12.38 -13.76 8.21
CA ASP A 24 -12.95 -12.82 9.16
C ASP A 24 -11.84 -12.02 9.85
N PHE A 25 -12.17 -10.82 10.32
CA PHE A 25 -11.25 -9.99 11.10
C PHE A 25 -11.82 -9.75 12.52
N THR A 26 -10.99 -9.96 13.53
CA THR A 26 -11.34 -9.69 14.93
C THR A 26 -10.37 -8.66 15.50
N TYR A 27 -10.90 -7.56 16.04
CA TYR A 27 -10.09 -6.57 16.74
C TYR A 27 -9.52 -7.12 18.05
N ALA A 28 -8.26 -6.77 18.34
CA ALA A 28 -7.67 -7.01 19.65
C ALA A 28 -8.14 -5.95 20.66
N GLU A 29 -8.14 -6.29 21.94
CA GLU A 29 -8.44 -5.33 23.02
C GLU A 29 -7.49 -4.13 23.00
N SER A 30 -6.23 -4.35 22.61
CA SER A 30 -5.20 -3.32 22.46
C SER A 30 -5.43 -2.38 21.27
N ALA A 31 -6.44 -2.60 20.44
CA ALA A 31 -6.66 -1.78 19.24
C ALA A 31 -6.93 -0.30 19.60
N GLY A 32 -6.26 0.61 18.89
CA GLY A 32 -6.55 2.04 18.96
C GLY A 32 -7.92 2.38 18.34
N PRO A 33 -8.45 3.61 18.57
CA PRO A 33 -9.81 3.99 18.15
C PRO A 33 -10.01 3.93 16.63
N THR A 34 -8.95 4.17 15.85
CA THR A 34 -8.97 4.07 14.39
C THR A 34 -9.22 2.61 13.95
N PRO A 35 -10.25 2.34 13.13
CA PRO A 35 -10.45 1.01 12.56
C PRO A 35 -9.31 0.65 11.59
N ILE A 36 -9.13 -0.64 11.31
CA ILE A 36 -8.20 -1.12 10.29
C ILE A 36 -8.66 -0.75 8.87
N SER A 37 -9.96 -0.58 8.68
CA SER A 37 -10.62 -0.19 7.44
C SER A 37 -12.02 0.32 7.74
N LEU A 38 -12.51 1.26 6.95
CA LEU A 38 -13.91 1.70 7.01
C LEU A 38 -14.90 0.60 6.59
N SER A 39 -14.47 -0.44 5.87
CA SER A 39 -15.28 -1.63 5.58
C SER A 39 -15.29 -2.68 6.70
N LEU A 40 -14.39 -2.54 7.68
CA LEU A 40 -14.24 -3.40 8.85
C LEU A 40 -14.34 -2.56 10.13
N PRO A 41 -15.50 -1.99 10.46
CA PRO A 41 -15.61 -1.08 11.60
C PRO A 41 -15.31 -1.79 12.93
N ARG A 42 -14.83 -1.03 13.93
CA ARG A 42 -14.59 -1.57 15.28
C ARG A 42 -15.86 -2.06 15.96
N THR A 43 -16.97 -1.40 15.66
CA THR A 43 -18.29 -1.64 16.25
C THR A 43 -19.29 -1.88 15.14
N GLY A 44 -20.08 -2.94 15.26
CA GLY A 44 -21.01 -3.36 14.22
C GLY A 44 -20.41 -4.36 13.25
N PRO A 45 -21.23 -4.86 12.31
CA PRO A 45 -20.78 -5.84 11.32
C PRO A 45 -19.84 -5.22 10.27
N ALA A 46 -19.09 -6.07 9.60
CA ALA A 46 -18.40 -5.70 8.37
C ALA A 46 -19.39 -5.18 7.32
N LEU A 47 -18.93 -4.31 6.42
CA LEU A 47 -19.79 -3.64 5.45
C LEU A 47 -20.39 -4.62 4.42
N SER A 48 -19.69 -5.71 4.12
CA SER A 48 -20.13 -6.77 3.23
C SER A 48 -19.57 -8.13 3.66
N PRO A 49 -20.24 -9.24 3.31
CA PRO A 49 -19.64 -10.57 3.37
C PRO A 49 -18.35 -10.60 2.54
N GLY A 50 -17.23 -10.94 3.16
CA GLY A 50 -15.92 -10.99 2.48
C GLY A 50 -15.11 -9.69 2.48
N ALA A 51 -15.57 -8.62 3.15
CA ALA A 51 -14.82 -7.36 3.26
C ALA A 51 -13.37 -7.56 3.77
N ALA A 52 -13.15 -8.51 4.68
CA ALA A 52 -11.81 -8.81 5.19
C ALA A 52 -10.90 -9.43 4.12
N ARG A 53 -11.44 -10.32 3.27
CA ARG A 53 -10.72 -10.84 2.11
C ARG A 53 -10.43 -9.72 1.12
N ALA A 54 -11.45 -8.94 0.75
CA ALA A 54 -11.31 -7.81 -0.18
C ALA A 54 -10.22 -6.82 0.29
N TRP A 55 -10.20 -6.50 1.59
CA TRP A 55 -9.19 -5.62 2.17
C TRP A 55 -7.76 -6.16 2.00
N LEU A 56 -7.56 -7.46 2.28
CA LEU A 56 -6.26 -8.14 2.08
C LEU A 56 -5.88 -8.20 0.59
N ASP A 57 -6.82 -8.51 -0.29
CA ASP A 57 -6.58 -8.58 -1.73
C ASP A 57 -6.12 -7.25 -2.32
N ASN A 58 -6.64 -6.12 -1.82
CA ASN A 58 -6.22 -4.77 -2.26
C ASN A 58 -4.80 -4.39 -1.82
N LEU A 59 -4.20 -5.10 -0.87
CA LEU A 59 -2.81 -4.90 -0.48
C LEU A 59 -1.82 -5.60 -1.39
N LEU A 60 -2.30 -6.49 -2.27
CA LEU A 60 -1.49 -7.29 -3.18
C LEU A 60 -1.55 -6.74 -4.61
N PRO A 61 -0.56 -7.07 -5.46
CA PRO A 61 -0.64 -6.79 -6.89
C PRO A 61 -1.94 -7.34 -7.49
N ALA A 62 -2.57 -6.59 -8.38
CA ALA A 62 -3.85 -7.00 -8.95
C ALA A 62 -3.71 -8.17 -9.94
N HIS A 63 -2.57 -8.28 -10.62
CA HIS A 63 -2.32 -9.37 -11.57
C HIS A 63 -1.91 -10.67 -10.87
N GLU A 64 -2.67 -11.73 -11.11
CA GLU A 64 -2.42 -13.06 -10.54
C GLU A 64 -1.04 -13.62 -10.93
N ASP A 65 -0.54 -13.32 -12.12
CA ASP A 65 0.81 -13.76 -12.55
C ASP A 65 1.93 -13.19 -11.66
N VAL A 66 1.74 -11.97 -11.14
CA VAL A 66 2.67 -11.37 -10.18
C VAL A 66 2.61 -12.14 -8.86
N ARG A 67 1.41 -12.47 -8.38
CA ARG A 67 1.20 -13.25 -7.16
C ARG A 67 1.77 -14.66 -7.25
N ARG A 68 1.54 -15.36 -8.37
CA ARG A 68 2.10 -16.69 -8.65
C ARG A 68 3.62 -16.66 -8.66
N ARG A 69 4.21 -15.63 -9.27
CA ARG A 69 5.65 -15.44 -9.24
C ARG A 69 6.16 -15.23 -7.82
N TRP A 70 5.52 -14.36 -7.03
CA TRP A 70 5.87 -14.12 -5.64
C TRP A 70 5.78 -15.37 -4.77
N ALA A 71 4.76 -16.21 -5.00
CA ALA A 71 4.60 -17.49 -4.32
C ALA A 71 5.76 -18.43 -4.67
N ARG A 72 6.02 -18.65 -5.97
CA ARG A 72 7.11 -19.50 -6.45
C ARG A 72 8.48 -19.04 -5.94
N GLU A 73 8.76 -17.74 -5.99
CA GLU A 73 10.04 -17.16 -5.55
C GLU A 73 10.33 -17.38 -4.06
N ARG A 74 9.29 -17.53 -3.24
CA ARG A 74 9.42 -17.80 -1.80
C ARG A 74 9.04 -19.22 -1.39
N GLY A 75 8.79 -20.11 -2.35
CA GLY A 75 8.33 -21.47 -2.08
C GLY A 75 7.03 -21.50 -1.27
N LEU A 76 6.15 -20.53 -1.48
CA LEU A 76 4.84 -20.47 -0.82
C LEU A 76 3.88 -21.46 -1.48
N PRO A 77 2.98 -22.09 -0.71
CA PRO A 77 2.12 -23.16 -1.20
C PRO A 77 1.02 -22.70 -2.16
N ASP A 78 0.62 -21.43 -2.07
CA ASP A 78 -0.51 -20.88 -2.82
C ASP A 78 -0.37 -19.35 -2.97
N THR A 79 -1.27 -18.76 -3.74
CA THR A 79 -1.39 -17.30 -3.95
C THR A 79 -2.44 -16.67 -3.05
N GLU A 80 -2.90 -17.38 -2.01
CA GLU A 80 -3.93 -16.86 -1.12
C GLU A 80 -3.44 -15.60 -0.39
N PRO A 81 -4.32 -14.59 -0.17
CA PRO A 81 -3.89 -13.32 0.40
C PRO A 81 -3.21 -13.46 1.75
N MET A 82 -3.73 -14.33 2.62
CA MET A 82 -3.12 -14.58 3.93
C MET A 82 -1.73 -15.19 3.82
N THR A 83 -1.49 -16.09 2.86
CA THR A 83 -0.20 -16.72 2.61
C THR A 83 0.83 -15.72 2.10
N LEU A 84 0.45 -14.94 1.09
CA LEU A 84 1.33 -13.93 0.50
C LEU A 84 1.66 -12.85 1.54
N LEU A 85 0.65 -12.32 2.25
CA LEU A 85 0.85 -11.24 3.21
C LEU A 85 1.56 -11.68 4.49
N ALA A 86 1.50 -12.95 4.89
CA ALA A 86 2.41 -13.47 5.92
C ALA A 86 3.89 -13.29 5.53
N SER A 87 4.19 -13.39 4.23
CA SER A 87 5.54 -13.23 3.71
C SER A 87 5.88 -11.76 3.41
N TYR A 88 4.96 -11.01 2.80
CA TYR A 88 5.20 -9.67 2.24
C TYR A 88 4.59 -8.52 3.06
N GLY A 89 4.16 -8.81 4.30
CA GLY A 89 3.37 -7.90 5.14
C GLY A 89 4.12 -6.86 5.98
N ASP A 90 5.45 -6.73 5.89
CA ASP A 90 6.16 -5.79 6.79
C ASP A 90 5.95 -4.32 6.40
N ASP A 91 5.93 -4.04 5.10
CA ASP A 91 5.75 -2.68 4.58
C ASP A 91 4.66 -2.64 3.51
N LEU A 92 3.48 -2.18 3.92
CA LEU A 92 2.27 -2.16 3.10
C LEU A 92 1.81 -0.71 2.86
N ALA A 93 0.76 -0.53 2.05
CA ALA A 93 0.00 0.71 2.04
C ALA A 93 -0.57 1.00 3.45
N GLY A 94 -0.51 2.26 3.88
CA GLY A 94 -0.92 2.69 5.20
C GLY A 94 0.04 2.29 6.32
N ALA A 95 -0.51 2.21 7.54
CA ALA A 95 0.22 1.95 8.77
C ALA A 95 0.22 0.50 9.23
N VAL A 96 -0.53 -0.36 8.54
CA VAL A 96 -0.67 -1.75 8.94
C VAL A 96 0.51 -2.57 8.44
N SER A 97 0.98 -3.46 9.30
CA SER A 97 1.85 -4.57 8.94
C SER A 97 1.16 -5.88 9.32
N LEU A 98 1.47 -6.95 8.58
CA LEU A 98 0.87 -8.27 8.73
C LEU A 98 1.94 -9.32 8.98
N SER A 99 1.68 -10.23 9.92
CA SER A 99 2.60 -11.30 10.31
C SER A 99 1.86 -12.58 10.61
N ALA A 100 2.45 -13.72 10.26
CA ALA A 100 1.99 -15.03 10.75
C ALA A 100 2.45 -15.30 12.19
N ASP A 101 3.41 -14.52 12.68
CA ASP A 101 3.86 -14.56 14.06
C ASP A 101 2.93 -13.67 14.92
N PRO A 102 2.32 -14.20 16.00
CA PRO A 102 1.52 -13.42 16.94
C PRO A 102 2.33 -12.36 17.68
N ASP A 103 3.64 -12.57 17.77
CA ASP A 103 4.57 -11.57 18.24
C ASP A 103 5.05 -10.72 17.06
N LEU A 104 5.33 -9.45 17.35
CA LEU A 104 5.85 -8.54 16.34
C LEU A 104 7.11 -9.13 15.69
N PRO A 105 7.30 -8.99 14.36
CA PRO A 105 8.58 -9.31 13.72
C PRO A 105 9.72 -8.34 14.12
N TRP A 106 9.54 -7.60 15.22
CA TRP A 106 10.57 -6.81 15.84
C TRP A 106 11.78 -7.72 16.13
N ARG A 107 12.99 -7.23 15.82
CA ARG A 107 14.30 -7.93 15.87
C ARG A 107 14.85 -8.56 14.58
N ARG A 108 14.16 -8.51 13.43
CA ARG A 108 14.72 -9.14 12.20
C ARG A 108 15.75 -8.29 11.43
N ALA A 109 15.78 -6.96 11.59
CA ALA A 109 16.75 -6.10 10.89
C ALA A 109 16.97 -4.76 11.62
N PRO A 110 17.75 -4.74 12.73
CA PRO A 110 17.98 -3.52 13.52
C PRO A 110 18.61 -2.39 12.71
N HIS A 111 19.36 -2.74 11.66
CA HIS A 111 20.07 -1.77 10.82
C HIS A 111 19.42 -1.67 9.44
N PRO A 112 19.30 -0.45 8.88
CA PRO A 112 18.92 -0.27 7.48
C PRO A 112 19.83 -1.04 6.55
N VAL A 113 19.25 -1.76 5.58
CA VAL A 113 20.01 -2.45 4.53
C VAL A 113 20.10 -1.53 3.34
N GLU A 114 21.30 -1.06 3.00
CA GLU A 114 21.50 -0.19 1.84
C GLU A 114 21.07 -0.91 0.55
N ALA A 115 20.46 -0.16 -0.37
CA ALA A 115 20.10 -0.59 -1.70
C ALA A 115 21.03 0.11 -2.69
N PRO A 116 22.14 -0.52 -3.12
CA PRO A 116 23.11 0.08 -4.02
C PRO A 116 22.46 0.47 -5.35
N LEU A 117 22.91 1.59 -5.94
CA LEU A 117 22.39 2.07 -7.23
C LEU A 117 22.42 1.00 -8.35
N PRO A 118 23.47 0.15 -8.48
CA PRO A 118 23.46 -0.92 -9.48
C PRO A 118 22.33 -1.95 -9.27
N GLU A 119 22.00 -2.31 -8.02
CA GLU A 119 20.90 -3.24 -7.75
C GLU A 119 19.53 -2.62 -8.09
N ILE A 120 19.36 -1.33 -7.76
CA ILE A 120 18.15 -0.58 -8.13
C ILE A 120 18.00 -0.53 -9.67
N ALA A 121 19.09 -0.28 -10.39
CA ALA A 121 19.12 -0.30 -11.85
C ALA A 121 18.76 -1.69 -12.40
N THR A 122 19.37 -2.77 -11.89
CA THR A 122 19.01 -4.14 -12.29
C THR A 122 17.52 -4.42 -12.10
N ARG A 123 16.94 -3.97 -10.99
CA ARG A 123 15.51 -4.15 -10.70
C ARG A 123 14.60 -3.37 -11.63
N LEU A 124 14.95 -2.11 -11.93
CA LEU A 124 14.21 -1.31 -12.90
C LEU A 124 14.27 -1.91 -14.31
N ALA A 125 15.42 -2.41 -14.73
CA ALA A 125 15.58 -3.11 -16.01
C ALA A 125 14.72 -4.39 -16.06
N ALA A 126 14.73 -5.19 -14.99
CA ALA A 126 13.91 -6.40 -14.89
C ALA A 126 12.41 -6.08 -14.97
N LEU A 127 11.95 -5.05 -14.25
CA LEU A 127 10.55 -4.60 -14.32
C LEU A 127 10.15 -4.07 -15.69
N ARG A 128 11.05 -3.35 -16.38
CA ARG A 128 10.80 -2.85 -17.73
C ARG A 128 10.68 -3.98 -18.75
N ASN A 129 11.56 -4.98 -18.66
CA ASN A 129 11.56 -6.12 -19.57
C ASN A 129 10.43 -7.13 -19.25
N GLN A 130 10.10 -7.26 -17.97
CA GLN A 130 9.07 -8.17 -17.49
C GLN A 130 8.24 -7.48 -16.39
N PRO A 131 7.08 -6.90 -16.74
CA PRO A 131 6.24 -6.13 -15.82
C PRO A 131 5.78 -6.89 -14.57
N THR A 132 5.92 -8.21 -14.52
CA THR A 132 5.62 -9.05 -13.36
C THR A 132 6.79 -9.23 -12.38
N SER A 133 8.00 -8.76 -12.72
CA SER A 133 9.23 -8.94 -11.93
C SER A 133 9.37 -7.90 -10.80
N TRP A 134 8.35 -7.78 -9.95
CA TRP A 134 8.29 -6.69 -8.96
C TRP A 134 9.32 -6.82 -7.85
N LEU A 135 9.78 -8.03 -7.54
CA LEU A 135 10.68 -8.33 -6.43
C LEU A 135 12.05 -8.85 -6.92
N ASP A 136 13.08 -8.59 -6.12
CA ASP A 136 14.43 -9.11 -6.33
C ASP A 136 14.68 -10.31 -5.40
N GLN A 137 15.32 -11.34 -5.95
CA GLN A 137 15.72 -12.59 -5.30
C GLN A 137 16.75 -12.37 -4.18
N ARG A 138 17.61 -11.34 -4.27
CA ARG A 138 18.75 -11.14 -3.36
C ARG A 138 18.39 -10.40 -2.08
N ALA A 139 17.50 -9.41 -2.17
CA ALA A 139 17.15 -8.54 -1.03
C ALA A 139 16.00 -9.09 -0.16
N ARG A 140 15.31 -10.16 -0.59
CA ARG A 140 14.11 -10.74 0.04
C ARG A 140 13.15 -9.69 0.64
N PRO A 141 12.78 -8.64 -0.10
CA PRO A 141 12.00 -7.53 0.44
C PRO A 141 10.61 -7.98 0.92
N ARG A 142 10.25 -7.69 2.17
CA ARG A 142 8.94 -8.04 2.78
C ARG A 142 7.94 -6.89 2.67
N PHE A 143 7.75 -6.35 1.47
CA PHE A 143 6.76 -5.30 1.21
C PHE A 143 5.75 -5.75 0.17
N SER A 144 4.57 -5.13 0.17
CA SER A 144 3.59 -5.25 -0.91
C SER A 144 2.99 -3.89 -1.26
N LEU A 145 2.72 -3.69 -2.55
CA LEU A 145 2.02 -2.53 -3.08
C LEU A 145 0.91 -3.01 -4.00
N GLY A 146 -0.30 -2.47 -3.84
CA GLY A 146 -1.43 -2.79 -4.69
C GLY A 146 -1.32 -2.24 -6.13
N GLY A 147 -2.29 -2.63 -6.96
CA GLY A 147 -2.49 -2.10 -8.32
C GLY A 147 -1.84 -2.92 -9.43
N HIS A 148 -1.89 -2.37 -10.64
CA HIS A 148 -1.62 -3.11 -11.89
C HIS A 148 -0.20 -2.92 -12.45
N GLN A 149 0.41 -1.75 -12.20
CA GLN A 149 1.71 -1.43 -12.79
C GLN A 149 2.88 -1.86 -11.91
N GLY A 150 3.90 -2.42 -12.56
CA GLY A 150 5.17 -2.85 -11.97
C GLY A 150 5.91 -1.74 -11.25
N LYS A 151 6.08 -1.89 -9.93
CA LYS A 151 6.73 -0.93 -9.06
C LYS A 151 7.31 -1.60 -7.83
N PHE A 152 8.22 -0.91 -7.15
CA PHE A 152 8.75 -1.31 -5.85
C PHE A 152 8.93 -0.10 -4.95
N ALA A 153 9.12 -0.35 -3.65
CA ALA A 153 9.30 0.70 -2.67
C ALA A 153 10.72 0.70 -2.10
N LEU A 154 11.25 1.89 -1.84
CA LEU A 154 12.52 2.09 -1.16
C LEU A 154 12.41 3.15 -0.07
N ARG A 155 13.30 3.08 0.90
CA ARG A 155 13.53 4.17 1.84
C ARG A 155 14.65 5.06 1.31
N ARG A 156 14.43 6.38 1.29
CA ARG A 156 15.47 7.38 1.01
C ARG A 156 15.82 8.08 2.31
N ALA A 157 17.08 8.04 2.71
CA ALA A 157 17.56 8.70 3.92
C ALA A 157 19.02 9.12 3.73
N SER A 158 19.37 10.34 4.15
CA SER A 158 20.75 10.85 4.10
C SER A 158 21.41 10.69 2.71
N GLY A 159 20.66 10.98 1.64
CA GLY A 159 21.14 10.86 0.25
C GLY A 159 21.28 9.43 -0.28
N LYS A 160 20.98 8.41 0.53
CA LYS A 160 21.09 6.99 0.18
C LYS A 160 19.73 6.30 0.07
N TRP A 161 19.73 5.16 -0.60
CA TRP A 161 18.58 4.28 -0.76
C TRP A 161 18.74 3.02 0.11
N PHE A 162 17.63 2.54 0.67
CA PHE A 162 17.61 1.36 1.54
C PHE A 162 16.41 0.48 1.21
N TRP A 163 16.62 -0.83 1.32
CA TRP A 163 15.54 -1.80 1.24
C TRP A 163 14.62 -1.66 2.45
N PRO A 164 13.29 -1.61 2.25
CA PRO A 164 12.38 -1.42 3.35
C PRO A 164 12.31 -2.66 4.24
N THR A 165 12.24 -2.42 5.54
CA THR A 165 12.01 -3.45 6.55
C THR A 165 10.82 -3.04 7.43
N TYR A 166 10.44 -3.91 8.36
CA TYR A 166 9.44 -3.57 9.36
C TYR A 166 9.81 -2.29 10.13
N GLU A 167 11.05 -2.18 10.62
CA GLU A 167 11.52 -1.02 11.40
C GLU A 167 11.83 0.21 10.54
N HIS A 168 12.29 -0.02 9.31
CA HIS A 168 12.69 1.01 8.37
C HIS A 168 11.76 1.00 7.15
N PRO A 169 10.52 1.53 7.25
CA PRO A 169 9.57 1.50 6.14
C PRO A 169 10.08 2.28 4.94
N SER A 170 9.61 1.90 3.75
CA SER A 170 9.81 2.69 2.55
C SER A 170 9.17 4.07 2.68
N THR A 171 9.70 4.97 1.87
CA THR A 171 9.31 6.39 1.81
C THR A 171 9.01 6.83 0.38
N HIS A 172 9.43 6.04 -0.61
CA HIS A 172 9.24 6.32 -2.02
C HIS A 172 8.82 5.06 -2.76
N ILE A 173 8.05 5.26 -3.82
CA ILE A 173 7.68 4.24 -4.80
C ILE A 173 8.44 4.55 -6.09
N LEU A 174 9.07 3.52 -6.66
CA LEU A 174 9.82 3.60 -7.90
C LEU A 174 9.11 2.80 -8.97
N ARG A 175 8.90 3.41 -10.14
CA ARG A 175 8.32 2.79 -11.33
C ARG A 175 9.23 3.04 -12.53
N PRO A 176 9.57 2.04 -13.35
CA PRO A 176 10.18 2.30 -14.65
C PRO A 176 9.29 3.23 -15.49
N THR A 177 9.91 4.07 -16.31
CA THR A 177 9.20 5.07 -17.12
C THR A 177 10.09 5.53 -18.27
N THR A 178 9.59 6.36 -19.18
CA THR A 178 10.42 7.14 -20.11
C THR A 178 10.59 8.58 -19.63
N PRO A 179 11.62 9.32 -20.07
CA PRO A 179 11.76 10.73 -19.75
C PRO A 179 10.53 11.57 -20.13
N GLU A 180 9.90 11.26 -21.26
CA GLU A 180 8.71 11.97 -21.75
C GLU A 180 7.52 11.74 -20.82
N GLU A 181 7.21 10.48 -20.50
CA GLU A 181 6.14 10.13 -19.55
C GLU A 181 6.36 10.77 -18.17
N ALA A 182 7.59 10.71 -17.68
CA ALA A 182 7.93 11.25 -16.37
C ALA A 182 7.80 12.77 -16.33
N THR A 183 8.23 13.46 -17.40
CA THR A 183 8.14 14.92 -17.50
C THR A 183 6.69 15.38 -17.41
N VAL A 184 5.80 14.75 -18.19
CA VAL A 184 4.36 15.04 -18.13
C VAL A 184 3.82 14.80 -16.73
N ARG A 185 4.09 13.63 -16.14
CA ARG A 185 3.55 13.28 -14.82
C ARG A 185 4.05 14.19 -13.70
N VAL A 186 5.33 14.58 -13.74
CA VAL A 186 5.92 15.52 -12.79
C VAL A 186 5.27 16.90 -12.92
N ALA A 187 5.06 17.38 -14.15
CA ALA A 187 4.41 18.65 -14.42
C ALA A 187 2.94 18.67 -13.98
N ASP A 188 2.18 17.60 -14.22
CA ASP A 188 0.78 17.48 -13.81
C ASP A 188 0.64 17.55 -12.28
N LEU A 189 1.44 16.77 -11.56
CA LEU A 189 1.40 16.74 -10.09
C LEU A 189 1.93 18.04 -9.50
N ALA A 190 2.91 18.69 -10.13
CA ALA A 190 3.35 20.03 -9.73
C ALA A 190 2.26 21.07 -9.92
N SER A 191 1.59 21.07 -11.08
CA SER A 191 0.46 21.96 -11.36
C SER A 191 -0.67 21.77 -10.36
N ALA A 192 -0.99 20.51 -10.02
CA ALA A 192 -1.99 20.22 -9.00
C ALA A 192 -1.63 20.83 -7.63
N ARG A 193 -0.38 20.68 -7.18
CA ARG A 193 0.10 21.30 -5.94
C ARG A 193 0.01 22.83 -5.97
N SER A 194 0.40 23.45 -7.09
CA SER A 194 0.31 24.90 -7.27
C SER A 194 -1.13 25.41 -7.25
N ALA A 195 -2.09 24.58 -7.65
CA ALA A 195 -3.53 24.84 -7.55
C ALA A 195 -4.13 24.53 -6.16
N GLY A 196 -3.31 24.23 -5.15
CA GLY A 196 -3.76 23.95 -3.78
C GLY A 196 -4.24 22.51 -3.57
N ILE A 197 -4.00 21.60 -4.52
CA ILE A 197 -4.40 20.20 -4.45
C ILE A 197 -3.20 19.40 -3.91
N PRO A 198 -3.29 18.79 -2.72
CA PRO A 198 -2.39 17.76 -2.24
C PRO A 198 -2.24 16.68 -3.30
N ALA A 199 -1.03 16.65 -3.84
CA ALA A 199 -0.58 15.67 -4.79
C ALA A 199 0.81 15.23 -4.35
N THR A 200 1.11 13.94 -4.52
CA THR A 200 2.42 13.42 -4.15
C THR A 200 3.53 14.14 -4.94
N ARG A 201 4.68 14.33 -4.30
CA ARG A 201 5.88 14.82 -4.98
C ARG A 201 6.46 13.70 -5.81
N THR A 202 6.83 14.04 -7.03
CA THR A 202 7.44 13.13 -7.99
C THR A 202 8.65 13.77 -8.63
N GLU A 203 9.62 12.95 -8.98
CA GLU A 203 10.80 13.32 -9.73
C GLU A 203 11.19 12.21 -10.72
N LEU A 204 11.86 12.59 -11.80
CA LEU A 204 12.55 11.67 -12.69
C LEU A 204 13.97 11.45 -12.17
N VAL A 205 14.32 10.20 -11.85
CA VAL A 205 15.68 9.84 -11.39
C VAL A 205 16.24 8.75 -12.29
N SER A 206 17.49 8.92 -12.71
CA SER A 206 18.22 7.92 -13.50
C SER A 206 19.09 7.07 -12.59
N PHE A 207 18.86 5.75 -12.62
CA PHE A 207 19.70 4.75 -11.96
C PHE A 207 20.55 4.07 -13.04
N GLY A 208 21.72 4.64 -13.32
CA GLY A 208 22.49 4.29 -14.51
C GLY A 208 21.68 4.59 -15.77
N ALA A 209 21.50 3.61 -16.66
CA ALA A 209 20.69 3.72 -17.88
C ALA A 209 19.18 3.50 -17.66
N GLN A 210 18.72 3.37 -16.40
CA GLN A 210 17.32 3.06 -16.08
C GLN A 210 16.62 4.29 -15.50
N PRO A 211 15.82 5.02 -16.30
CA PRO A 211 14.96 6.09 -15.79
C PRO A 211 13.82 5.52 -14.94
N ALA A 212 13.54 6.18 -13.83
CA ALA A 212 12.43 5.86 -12.95
C ALA A 212 11.66 7.11 -12.55
N LEU A 213 10.33 6.98 -12.52
CA LEU A 213 9.48 7.92 -11.81
C LEU A 213 9.55 7.54 -10.33
N VAL A 214 10.05 8.46 -9.51
CA VAL A 214 10.16 8.31 -8.06
C VAL A 214 9.07 9.16 -7.43
N ALA A 215 8.17 8.54 -6.68
CA ALA A 215 7.07 9.22 -6.00
C ALA A 215 7.22 9.12 -4.48
N GLU A 216 7.07 10.24 -3.77
CA GLU A 216 6.99 10.23 -2.31
C GLU A 216 5.75 9.46 -1.85
N ARG A 217 5.89 8.69 -0.79
CA ARG A 217 4.77 7.99 -0.17
C ARG A 217 4.01 8.95 0.72
N TRP A 218 2.77 9.21 0.36
CA TRP A 218 1.88 10.11 1.10
C TRP A 218 1.42 9.52 2.44
N ASP A 219 1.46 8.20 2.58
CA ASP A 219 1.16 7.46 3.81
C ASP A 219 2.40 7.34 4.72
N ARG A 220 3.39 8.23 4.54
CA ARG A 220 4.62 8.30 5.33
C ARG A 220 4.93 9.74 5.72
N LEU A 221 5.21 9.99 6.99
CA LEU A 221 5.62 11.30 7.50
C LEU A 221 6.83 11.19 8.41
N GLY A 222 7.93 11.86 8.05
CA GLY A 222 9.20 11.75 8.78
C GLY A 222 9.71 10.30 8.90
N GLY A 223 9.40 9.46 7.90
CA GLY A 223 9.73 8.03 7.91
C GLY A 223 8.84 7.18 8.84
N ARG A 224 7.80 7.73 9.44
CA ARG A 224 6.76 7.01 10.20
C ARG A 224 5.59 6.66 9.29
N ARG A 225 4.92 5.53 9.55
CA ARG A 225 3.73 5.13 8.79
C ARG A 225 2.50 5.91 9.26
N ILE A 226 1.65 6.29 8.32
CA ILE A 226 0.34 6.89 8.56
C ILE A 226 -0.72 5.90 8.10
N HIS A 227 -1.80 5.73 8.89
CA HIS A 227 -2.88 4.84 8.50
C HIS A 227 -3.60 5.41 7.29
N ALA A 228 -3.79 4.56 6.28
CA ALA A 228 -4.32 4.91 5.00
C ALA A 228 -4.96 3.67 4.34
N GLU A 229 -5.98 3.89 3.53
CA GLU A 229 -6.59 2.85 2.69
C GLU A 229 -7.09 3.48 1.38
N THR A 230 -7.35 2.63 0.38
CA THR A 230 -7.95 3.06 -0.90
C THR A 230 -9.47 3.14 -0.79
N LEU A 231 -10.11 3.83 -1.75
CA LEU A 231 -11.57 3.79 -1.89
C LEU A 231 -12.14 2.38 -1.93
N ARG A 232 -11.51 1.47 -2.67
CA ARG A 232 -11.95 0.07 -2.77
C ARG A 232 -11.92 -0.61 -1.40
N GLN A 233 -10.85 -0.41 -0.63
CA GLN A 233 -10.75 -0.93 0.74
C GLN A 233 -11.82 -0.34 1.67
N ALA A 234 -12.04 0.98 1.60
CA ALA A 234 -13.03 1.66 2.42
C ALA A 234 -14.46 1.20 2.13
N LEU A 235 -14.74 0.84 0.87
CA LEU A 235 -16.04 0.33 0.40
C LEU A 235 -16.17 -1.20 0.51
N GLY A 236 -15.11 -1.93 0.88
CA GLY A 236 -15.13 -3.38 0.97
C GLY A 236 -15.14 -4.10 -0.39
N LEU A 237 -14.65 -3.42 -1.44
CA LEU A 237 -14.60 -3.90 -2.82
C LEU A 237 -13.29 -4.65 -3.09
N ARG A 238 -13.35 -5.70 -3.91
CA ARG A 238 -12.21 -6.44 -4.43
C ARG A 238 -11.44 -5.61 -5.47
N PRO A 239 -10.18 -5.98 -5.81
CA PRO A 239 -9.37 -5.23 -6.75
C PRO A 239 -9.98 -5.06 -8.15
N ASP A 240 -10.77 -6.03 -8.59
CA ASP A 240 -11.44 -6.11 -9.89
C ASP A 240 -12.82 -5.43 -9.92
N GLU A 241 -13.32 -5.00 -8.77
CA GLU A 241 -14.59 -4.28 -8.66
C GLU A 241 -14.35 -2.77 -8.80
N GLU A 242 -15.26 -2.10 -9.50
CA GLU A 242 -15.25 -0.65 -9.65
C GLU A 242 -16.13 0.01 -8.58
N PRO A 243 -15.65 1.08 -7.92
CA PRO A 243 -16.49 1.89 -7.05
C PRO A 243 -17.64 2.52 -7.83
N ASP A 244 -18.86 2.32 -7.38
CA ASP A 244 -20.00 3.06 -7.93
C ASP A 244 -20.09 4.47 -7.29
N PRO A 245 -20.52 5.49 -8.05
CA PRO A 245 -20.71 6.85 -7.56
C PRO A 245 -21.55 6.97 -6.28
N GLY A 246 -22.59 6.14 -6.14
CA GLY A 246 -23.50 6.15 -5.00
C GLY A 246 -22.84 5.69 -3.71
N GLY A 247 -22.09 4.59 -3.77
CA GLY A 247 -21.29 4.06 -2.66
C GLY A 247 -20.21 5.04 -2.21
N VAL A 248 -19.52 5.69 -3.15
CA VAL A 248 -18.55 6.75 -2.85
C VAL A 248 -19.22 7.92 -2.13
N ARG A 249 -20.37 8.38 -2.64
CA ARG A 249 -21.15 9.45 -2.02
C ARG A 249 -21.57 9.11 -0.58
N GLU A 250 -22.09 7.91 -0.36
CA GLU A 250 -22.52 7.47 0.97
C GLU A 250 -21.35 7.39 1.96
N LEU A 251 -20.19 6.91 1.51
CA LEU A 251 -18.96 6.92 2.31
C LEU A 251 -18.60 8.34 2.79
N PHE A 252 -18.76 9.35 1.94
CA PHE A 252 -18.40 10.73 2.29
C PHE A 252 -19.37 11.33 3.30
N LEU A 253 -20.67 11.05 3.12
CA LEU A 253 -21.70 11.47 4.05
C LEU A 253 -21.43 10.87 5.43
N ARG A 254 -21.11 9.57 5.50
CA ARG A 254 -20.71 8.88 6.74
C ARG A 254 -19.48 9.48 7.40
N LEU A 255 -18.53 9.97 6.61
CA LEU A 255 -17.31 10.63 7.09
C LEU A 255 -17.49 12.14 7.38
N GLY A 256 -18.69 12.69 7.14
CA GLY A 256 -18.97 14.11 7.35
C GLY A 256 -18.23 15.05 6.38
N LEU A 257 -17.88 14.57 5.18
CA LEU A 257 -17.03 15.30 4.22
C LEU A 257 -17.80 16.17 3.22
N SER A 258 -19.10 16.39 3.40
CA SER A 258 -19.95 16.95 2.36
C SER A 258 -19.94 18.48 2.24
N ARG A 259 -19.62 18.98 1.04
CA ARG A 259 -20.47 19.90 0.27
C ARG A 259 -20.58 19.38 -1.18
N GLU A 260 -21.71 18.75 -1.50
CA GLU A 260 -22.19 18.30 -2.84
C GLU A 260 -21.37 17.21 -3.59
N PRO A 261 -21.72 15.92 -3.40
CA PRO A 261 -20.91 14.77 -3.86
C PRO A 261 -20.91 14.44 -5.36
N VAL A 262 -21.82 15.01 -6.16
CA VAL A 262 -22.01 14.60 -7.57
C VAL A 262 -20.99 15.29 -8.49
N ASP A 263 -20.52 16.48 -8.13
CA ASP A 263 -19.53 17.25 -8.90
C ASP A 263 -18.07 16.96 -8.47
N ASP A 264 -17.88 16.19 -7.40
CA ASP A 264 -16.59 15.97 -6.72
C ASP A 264 -15.93 14.61 -7.01
N ILE A 265 -16.65 13.65 -7.60
CA ILE A 265 -16.11 12.29 -7.86
C ILE A 265 -14.87 12.30 -8.75
N ASP A 266 -14.78 13.24 -9.70
CA ASP A 266 -13.64 13.39 -10.61
C ASP A 266 -12.46 14.19 -9.99
N ARG A 267 -12.59 14.69 -8.75
CA ARG A 267 -11.64 15.65 -8.12
C ARG A 267 -10.95 15.15 -6.84
N VAL A 268 -11.30 13.96 -6.33
CA VAL A 268 -10.87 13.51 -5.00
C VAL A 268 -9.73 12.49 -5.07
N ALA A 269 -8.59 12.84 -4.47
CA ALA A 269 -7.61 11.86 -4.01
C ALA A 269 -7.82 11.64 -2.50
N PHE A 270 -8.04 10.40 -2.10
CA PHE A 270 -8.20 10.03 -0.68
C PHE A 270 -6.83 9.90 -0.05
N LEU A 271 -6.58 10.80 0.88
CA LEU A 271 -5.58 10.62 1.91
C LEU A 271 -6.33 10.50 3.23
N LEU A 272 -6.60 9.27 3.64
CA LEU A 272 -6.76 9.02 5.08
C LEU A 272 -5.37 9.18 5.68
N ALA A 273 -5.22 10.17 6.56
CA ALA A 273 -3.97 10.40 7.27
C ALA A 273 -4.24 10.51 8.77
N GLY A 274 -4.32 9.38 9.46
CA GLY A 274 -4.59 9.35 10.90
C GLY A 274 -6.08 9.56 11.21
N ASP A 275 -6.40 10.56 12.04
CA ASP A 275 -7.77 10.94 12.44
C ASP A 275 -8.42 11.98 11.50
N ARG A 276 -7.71 12.39 10.44
CA ARG A 276 -8.18 13.41 9.50
C ARG A 276 -8.18 12.85 8.08
N VAL A 277 -9.29 13.08 7.38
CA VAL A 277 -9.37 12.94 5.93
C VAL A 277 -8.89 14.26 5.33
N ALA A 278 -7.79 14.23 4.59
CA ALA A 278 -7.39 15.40 3.83
C ALA A 278 -8.21 15.43 2.53
N VAL A 279 -9.36 16.11 2.58
CA VAL A 279 -10.08 16.53 1.37
C VAL A 279 -9.41 17.79 0.87
N ALA A 280 -9.04 17.76 -0.39
CA ALA A 280 -8.46 18.90 -1.04
C ALA A 280 -9.39 19.47 -2.08
N PRO A 281 -9.94 20.66 -1.87
CA PRO A 281 -10.63 21.35 -2.93
C PRO A 281 -9.60 21.76 -4.00
N ARG A 282 -9.85 21.45 -5.28
CA ARG A 282 -9.33 22.31 -6.35
C ARG A 282 -10.04 23.66 -6.15
N ARG A 283 -9.31 24.72 -5.81
CA ARG A 283 -9.83 26.07 -6.09
C ARG A 283 -9.75 26.31 -7.59
#